data_AF-A0A2W7KFT0-F1
#
_entry.id   AF-A0A2W7KFT0-F1
#
_cell.length_a   1.000
_cell.length_b   1.000
_cell.length_c   1.000
_cell.angle_alpha   90.00
_cell.angle_beta   90.00
_cell.angle_gamma   90.00
#
_symmetry.space_group_name_H-M   'P 1'
#
loop_
_entity.id
_entity.type
_entity.pdbx_description
1 polymer ?
#
loop_
_entity_poly.entity_id
_entity_poly.type
_entity_poly.pdbx_seq_one_letter_code
_entity_poly.pdbx_strand_id
1 'polypeptide(L)'
;MTANTHSLWFTQMIEYDVPPLRQDALAEALVVRSEHLAQRCDGLLSVSIQVSDDGRRVLQLLRWQSRQAWAAAAGSFIEEPFLDLLGEHQARGVNFAAYQTLRSLVRGADGGLHCQLGSAQAYQGA
;
A
#
# COMPACT_ATOMS: atom_id res chain seq x y z
N MET A 1 -24.46 15.65 -2.03
CA MET A 1 -23.50 16.17 -3.01
C MET A 1 -22.27 15.26 -2.99
N THR A 2 -22.19 14.30 -3.89
CA THR A 2 -20.99 13.48 -4.08
C THR A 2 -19.98 14.33 -4.85
N ALA A 3 -19.06 14.97 -4.14
CA ALA A 3 -17.89 15.55 -4.78
C ALA A 3 -17.17 14.41 -5.48
N ASN A 4 -17.27 14.35 -6.81
CA ASN A 4 -16.55 13.42 -7.65
C ASN A 4 -15.06 13.78 -7.59
N THR A 5 -14.44 13.47 -6.45
CA THR A 5 -13.03 13.72 -6.23
C THR A 5 -12.32 12.59 -6.92
N HIS A 6 -11.80 12.85 -8.11
CA HIS A 6 -11.01 11.89 -8.86
C HIS A 6 -9.80 11.51 -7.99
N SER A 7 -9.87 10.34 -7.35
CA SER A 7 -8.78 9.84 -6.50
C SER A 7 -7.64 9.37 -7.40
N LEU A 8 -6.41 9.64 -6.99
CA LEU A 8 -5.22 9.28 -7.75
C LEU A 8 -4.96 7.76 -7.68
N TRP A 9 -5.09 7.21 -6.47
CA TRP A 9 -4.92 5.81 -6.16
C TRP A 9 -5.57 5.48 -4.82
N PHE A 10 -5.72 4.19 -4.56
CA PHE A 10 -6.14 3.64 -3.28
C PHE A 10 -4.93 3.07 -2.54
N THR A 11 -4.74 3.42 -1.27
CA THR A 11 -3.61 2.97 -0.46
C THR A 11 -4.11 2.06 0.65
N GLN A 12 -3.54 0.87 0.76
CA GLN A 12 -3.63 0.03 1.94
C GLN A 12 -2.41 0.29 2.81
N MET A 13 -2.63 0.46 4.11
CA MET A 13 -1.59 0.63 5.13
C MET A 13 -1.71 -0.51 6.13
N ILE A 14 -0.59 -1.18 6.39
CA ILE A 14 -0.49 -2.25 7.38
C ILE A 14 0.70 -1.94 8.28
N GLU A 15 0.44 -1.79 9.58
CA GLU A 15 1.48 -1.56 10.59
C GLU A 15 1.61 -2.79 11.47
N TYR A 16 2.81 -3.31 11.61
CA TYR A 16 3.15 -4.50 12.38
C TYR A 16 3.94 -4.08 13.63
N ASP A 17 3.43 -4.37 14.83
CA ASP A 17 4.20 -4.26 16.08
C ASP A 17 5.05 -5.52 16.22
N VAL A 18 6.38 -5.37 16.13
CA VAL A 18 7.34 -6.47 16.17
C VAL A 18 8.58 -6.09 16.99
N PRO A 19 9.28 -7.06 17.58
CA PRO A 19 10.58 -6.81 18.21
C PRO A 19 11.59 -6.18 17.22
N PRO A 20 12.45 -5.25 17.65
CA PRO A 20 13.45 -4.61 16.77
C PRO A 20 14.29 -5.62 15.98
N LEU A 21 14.71 -6.71 16.62
CA LEU A 21 15.52 -7.78 16.02
C LEU A 21 14.80 -8.59 14.92
N ARG A 22 13.49 -8.40 14.76
CA ARG A 22 12.67 -9.08 13.74
C ARG A 22 12.29 -8.18 12.57
N GLN A 23 12.55 -6.88 12.65
CA GLN A 23 12.09 -5.90 11.66
C GLN A 23 12.65 -6.19 10.27
N ASP A 24 13.97 -6.39 10.15
CA ASP A 24 14.61 -6.67 8.85
C ASP A 24 14.11 -7.98 8.24
N ALA A 25 14.06 -9.05 9.06
CA ALA A 25 13.57 -10.34 8.60
C ALA A 25 12.11 -10.28 8.14
N LEU A 26 11.25 -9.54 8.86
CA LEU A 26 9.87 -9.32 8.43
C LEU A 26 9.83 -8.50 7.13
N ALA A 27 10.67 -7.47 7.00
CA ALA A 27 10.71 -6.65 5.80
C ALA A 27 11.06 -7.49 4.55
N GLU A 28 12.05 -8.37 4.63
CA GLU A 28 12.40 -9.30 3.56
C GLU A 28 11.24 -10.25 3.20
N ALA A 29 10.57 -10.82 4.21
CA ALA A 29 9.41 -11.67 3.99
C ALA A 29 8.26 -10.92 3.31
N LEU A 30 8.02 -9.67 3.70
CA LEU A 30 7.01 -8.80 3.09
C LEU A 30 7.39 -8.40 1.66
N VAL A 31 8.68 -8.26 1.32
CA VAL A 31 9.15 -8.04 -0.07
C VAL A 31 8.76 -9.22 -0.94
N VAL A 32 9.19 -10.43 -0.59
CA VAL A 32 8.90 -11.66 -1.36
C VAL A 32 7.39 -11.83 -1.56
N ARG A 33 6.62 -11.62 -0.49
CA ARG A 33 5.16 -11.67 -0.54
C ARG A 33 4.57 -10.63 -1.51
N SER A 34 5.10 -9.41 -1.49
CA SER A 34 4.64 -8.32 -2.35
C SER A 34 4.97 -8.57 -3.83
N GLU A 35 6.11 -9.19 -4.13
CA GLU A 35 6.49 -9.58 -5.48
C GLU A 35 5.54 -10.66 -6.05
N HIS A 36 5.22 -11.68 -5.26
CA HIS A 36 4.22 -12.69 -5.65
C HIS A 36 2.82 -12.10 -5.86
N LEU A 37 2.44 -11.10 -5.07
CA LEU A 37 1.19 -10.38 -5.27
C LEU A 37 1.22 -9.57 -6.57
N ALA A 38 2.32 -8.86 -6.85
CA ALA A 38 2.47 -8.05 -8.05
C ALA A 38 2.39 -8.86 -9.35
N GLN A 39 2.86 -10.12 -9.34
CA GLN A 39 2.74 -11.04 -10.50
C GLN A 39 1.30 -11.43 -10.85
N ARG A 40 0.37 -11.33 -9.90
CA ARG A 40 -1.02 -11.79 -10.04
C ARG A 40 -2.03 -10.64 -10.08
N CYS A 41 -1.59 -9.43 -9.74
CA CYS A 41 -2.47 -8.30 -9.48
C CYS A 41 -1.96 -7.05 -10.20
N ASP A 42 -2.31 -6.91 -11.49
CA ASP A 42 -1.92 -5.78 -12.34
C ASP A 42 -2.32 -4.41 -11.78
N GLY A 43 -3.33 -4.39 -10.90
CA GLY A 43 -3.80 -3.17 -10.24
C GLY A 43 -2.92 -2.68 -9.08
N LEU A 44 -1.92 -3.46 -8.64
CA LEU A 44 -0.95 -3.05 -7.61
C LEU A 44 0.15 -2.21 -8.27
N LEU A 45 0.21 -0.93 -7.93
CA LEU A 45 1.12 0.03 -8.55
C LEU A 45 2.50 0.09 -7.88
N SER A 46 2.55 -0.06 -6.55
CA SER A 46 3.80 -0.06 -5.80
C SER A 46 3.60 -0.55 -4.38
N VAL A 47 4.68 -1.07 -3.78
CA VAL A 47 4.75 -1.36 -2.36
C VAL A 47 5.95 -0.64 -1.75
N SER A 48 5.80 -0.12 -0.53
CA SER A 48 6.93 0.30 0.29
C SER A 48 6.85 -0.36 1.65
N ILE A 49 8.00 -0.82 2.15
CA ILE A 49 8.17 -1.38 3.48
C ILE A 49 9.16 -0.49 4.22
N GLN A 50 8.80 -0.03 5.41
CA GLN A 50 9.54 0.94 6.18
C GLN A 50 9.60 0.47 7.64
N VAL A 51 10.67 0.83 8.34
CA VAL A 51 10.74 0.70 9.79
C VAL A 51 10.38 2.03 10.43
N SER A 52 9.69 1.99 11.56
CA SER A 52 9.48 3.20 12.35
C SER A 52 10.80 3.66 12.98
N ASP A 53 10.99 4.97 13.07
CA ASP A 53 12.20 5.57 13.67
C ASP A 53 12.41 5.17 15.14
N ASP A 54 11.32 4.90 15.87
CA ASP A 54 11.37 4.40 17.24
C ASP A 54 11.75 2.90 17.35
N GLY A 55 11.95 2.20 16.23
CA GLY A 55 12.38 0.81 16.16
C GLY A 55 11.34 -0.20 16.64
N ARG A 56 10.05 0.17 16.71
CA ARG A 56 8.99 -0.69 17.26
C ARG A 56 8.11 -1.34 16.21
N ARG A 57 8.09 -0.80 14.99
CA ARG A 57 7.10 -1.16 13.99
C ARG A 57 7.70 -1.30 12.60
N VAL A 58 7.07 -2.17 11.81
CA VAL A 58 7.25 -2.22 10.36
C VAL A 58 5.96 -1.70 9.73
N LEU A 59 6.08 -0.81 8.75
CA LEU A 59 4.97 -0.23 8.00
C LEU A 59 5.04 -0.72 6.55
N GLN A 60 3.98 -1.36 6.08
CA GLN A 60 3.78 -1.68 4.68
C GLN A 60 2.70 -0.76 4.08
N LEU A 61 3.02 -0.13 2.95
CA LEU A 61 2.08 0.64 2.15
C LEU A 61 1.96 0.00 0.78
N LEU A 62 0.75 -0.40 0.39
CA LEU A 62 0.45 -0.90 -0.95
C LEU A 62 -0.43 0.12 -1.68
N ARG A 63 0.04 0.63 -2.81
CA ARG A 63 -0.73 1.55 -3.67
C ARG A 63 -1.36 0.78 -4.81
N TRP A 64 -2.64 1.00 -5.01
CA TRP A 64 -3.49 0.35 -6.00
C TRP A 64 -4.08 1.38 -6.94
N GLN A 65 -4.30 1.01 -8.19
CA GLN A 65 -4.93 1.87 -9.18
C GLN A 65 -6.31 2.36 -8.72
N SER A 66 -7.08 1.52 -8.03
CA SER A 66 -8.38 1.87 -7.49
C SER A 66 -8.77 0.95 -6.32
N ARG A 67 -9.83 1.32 -5.61
CA ARG A 67 -10.44 0.45 -4.58
C ARG A 67 -10.97 -0.85 -5.21
N GLN A 68 -11.51 -0.81 -6.43
CA GLN A 68 -11.99 -2.00 -7.14
C GLN A 68 -10.85 -2.95 -7.46
N ALA A 69 -9.70 -2.44 -7.91
CA ALA A 69 -8.52 -3.25 -8.17
C ALA A 69 -8.05 -4.00 -6.92
N TRP A 70 -7.99 -3.29 -5.78
CA TRP A 70 -7.71 -3.93 -4.48
C TRP A 70 -8.77 -4.99 -4.11
N ALA A 71 -10.06 -4.68 -4.27
CA ALA A 71 -11.13 -5.61 -3.92
C ALA A 71 -11.10 -6.89 -4.77
N ALA A 72 -10.73 -6.79 -6.05
CA ALA A 72 -10.54 -7.95 -6.92
C ALA A 72 -9.33 -8.80 -6.49
N ALA A 73 -8.28 -8.16 -5.98
CA ALA A 73 -7.10 -8.84 -5.44
C ALA A 73 -7.30 -9.41 -4.02
N ALA A 74 -8.41 -9.08 -3.34
CA ALA A 74 -8.63 -9.45 -1.94
C ALA A 74 -8.57 -10.97 -1.69
N GLY A 75 -8.99 -11.78 -2.67
CA GLY A 75 -8.90 -13.24 -2.59
C GLY A 75 -7.46 -13.75 -2.47
N SER A 76 -6.51 -13.09 -3.14
CA SER A 76 -5.09 -13.45 -3.11
C SER A 76 -4.45 -13.23 -1.73
N PHE A 77 -5.06 -12.40 -0.87
CA PHE A 77 -4.62 -12.22 0.52
C PHE A 77 -5.13 -13.31 1.46
N ILE A 78 -6.25 -13.97 1.12
CA ILE A 78 -6.89 -14.99 1.96
C ILE A 78 -6.19 -16.35 1.80
N GLU A 79 -5.61 -16.62 0.62
CA GLU A 79 -4.91 -17.86 0.30
C GLU A 79 -3.54 -17.98 0.99
N GLU A 80 -3.00 -16.88 1.51
CA GLU A 80 -1.66 -16.86 2.09
C GLU A 80 -1.72 -17.05 3.61
N PRO A 81 -0.75 -17.80 4.20
CA PRO A 81 -0.71 -18.06 5.63
C PRO A 81 -0.23 -16.83 6.41
N PHE A 82 -1.03 -15.77 6.37
CA PHE A 82 -0.70 -14.48 6.97
C PHE A 82 -0.44 -14.61 8.48
N LEU A 83 -1.20 -15.47 9.17
CA LEU A 83 -1.00 -15.72 10.60
C LEU A 83 0.34 -16.41 10.91
N ASP A 84 0.81 -17.29 10.02
CA ASP A 84 2.11 -17.96 10.21
C ASP A 84 3.24 -16.94 10.08
N LEU A 85 3.16 -16.04 9.08
CA LEU A 85 4.09 -14.91 8.94
C LEU A 85 4.13 -14.04 10.21
N LEU A 86 2.97 -13.75 10.81
CA LEU A 86 2.93 -13.01 12.08
C LEU A 86 3.60 -13.78 13.23
N GLY A 87 3.36 -15.09 13.32
CA GLY A 87 3.98 -15.96 14.33
C GLY A 87 5.50 -16.07 14.18
N GLU A 88 5.99 -16.33 12.97
CA GLU A 88 7.42 -16.45 12.64
C GLU A 88 8.22 -15.21 13.01
N HIS A 89 7.64 -14.03 12.77
CA HIS A 89 8.26 -12.74 13.07
C HIS A 89 7.89 -12.16 14.44
N GLN A 90 7.16 -12.93 15.27
CA GLN A 90 6.78 -12.57 16.63
C GLN A 90 6.00 -11.24 16.70
N ALA A 91 5.11 -11.02 15.73
CA ALA A 91 4.23 -9.86 15.73
C ALA A 91 3.30 -9.88 16.94
N ARG A 92 3.22 -8.75 17.63
CA ARG A 92 2.39 -8.54 18.82
C ARG A 92 1.03 -7.96 18.49
N GLY A 93 0.95 -7.30 17.34
CA GLY A 93 -0.27 -6.71 16.82
C GLY A 93 -0.09 -6.28 15.38
N VAL A 94 -1.22 -6.14 14.69
CA VAL A 94 -1.27 -5.61 13.33
C VAL A 94 -2.42 -4.62 13.24
N ASN A 95 -2.15 -3.46 12.66
CA ASN A 95 -3.16 -2.45 12.39
C ASN A 95 -3.35 -2.29 10.87
N PHE A 96 -4.61 -2.20 10.44
CA PHE A 96 -4.98 -2.04 9.04
C PHE A 96 -5.72 -0.73 8.86
N ALA A 97 -5.29 0.06 7.87
CA ALA A 97 -6.03 1.22 7.41
C ALA A 97 -6.02 1.30 5.88
N ALA A 98 -6.95 2.07 5.34
CA ALA A 98 -7.00 2.33 3.91
C ALA A 98 -7.40 3.76 3.62
N TYR A 99 -6.84 4.32 2.55
CA TYR A 99 -6.98 5.72 2.19
C TYR A 99 -7.20 5.87 0.69
N GLN A 100 -7.97 6.88 0.31
CA GLN A 100 -8.01 7.35 -1.08
C GLN A 100 -7.11 8.57 -1.19
N THR A 101 -6.12 8.52 -2.08
CA THR A 101 -5.24 9.66 -2.28
C THR A 101 -5.97 10.71 -3.11
N LEU A 102 -6.31 11.82 -2.45
CA LEU A 102 -7.00 12.93 -3.12
C LEU A 102 -6.01 13.80 -3.90
N ARG A 103 -4.81 14.00 -3.37
CA ARG A 103 -3.75 14.83 -3.96
C ARG A 103 -2.39 14.22 -3.63
N SER A 104 -1.42 14.38 -4.52
CA SER A 104 -0.03 14.00 -4.31
C SER A 104 0.85 15.08 -4.92
N LEU A 105 1.94 15.46 -4.25
CA LEU A 105 2.90 16.41 -4.80
C LEU A 105 4.17 15.65 -5.17
N VAL A 106 4.66 15.88 -6.38
CA VAL A 106 5.92 15.30 -6.88
C VAL A 106 6.85 16.43 -7.31
N ARG A 107 8.17 16.21 -7.20
CA ARG A 107 9.15 17.23 -7.61
C ARG A 107 9.22 17.30 -9.13
N GLY A 108 9.01 18.48 -9.70
CA GLY A 108 9.12 18.74 -11.13
C GLY A 108 10.56 19.02 -11.57
N ALA A 109 10.74 19.16 -12.89
CA ALA A 109 12.04 19.49 -13.49
C ALA A 109 12.56 20.88 -13.11
N ASP A 110 11.66 21.78 -12.70
CA ASP A 110 11.97 23.11 -12.17
C ASP A 110 12.40 23.09 -10.68
N GLY A 111 12.42 21.91 -10.06
CA GLY A 111 12.72 21.74 -8.64
C GLY A 111 11.55 22.05 -7.71
N GLY A 112 10.42 22.55 -8.21
CA GLY A 112 9.20 22.82 -7.43
C GLY A 112 8.43 21.54 -7.08
N LEU A 113 7.59 21.59 -6.04
CA LEU A 113 6.62 20.52 -5.75
C LEU A 113 5.31 20.81 -6.47
N HIS A 114 4.91 19.92 -7.38
CA HIS A 114 3.72 20.08 -8.21
C HIS A 114 2.68 19.03 -7.87
N CYS A 115 1.42 19.45 -7.79
CA CYS A 115 0.32 18.56 -7.50
C CYS A 115 -0.02 17.70 -8.72
N GLN A 116 0.07 16.38 -8.57
CA GLN A 116 -0.42 15.42 -9.52
C GLN A 116 -1.95 15.39 -9.46
N LEU A 117 -2.58 15.67 -10.59
CA LEU A 117 -4.01 15.51 -10.79
C LEU A 117 -4.24 14.18 -11.49
N GLY A 118 -5.23 13.40 -11.04
CA GLY A 118 -5.58 12.14 -11.68
C GLY A 118 -6.15 12.45 -13.04
N SER A 119 -5.69 11.78 -14.10
CA SER A 119 -6.12 12.03 -15.47
C SER A 119 -7.65 12.05 -15.57
N ALA A 120 -8.24 13.17 -15.99
CA ALA A 120 -9.69 13.32 -16.18
C ALA A 120 -10.19 12.52 -17.41
N GLN A 121 -9.93 11.21 -17.47
CA GLN A 121 -10.39 10.36 -18.57
C GLN A 121 -11.80 9.83 -18.28
N ALA A 122 -12.75 10.75 -18.05
CA ALA A 122 -14.18 10.44 -17.93
C ALA A 122 -15.11 11.66 -18.15
N TYR A 123 -14.71 12.63 -18.98
CA TYR A 123 -15.69 13.54 -19.59
C TYR A 123 -15.48 13.58 -21.10
N GLN A 124 -16.04 12.56 -21.78
CA GLN A 124 -16.54 12.77 -23.13
C GLN A 124 -17.98 13.24 -22.96
N GLY A 125 -18.18 14.55 -23.09
CA GLY A 125 -19.51 15.12 -23.19
C GLY A 125 -20.22 14.56 -24.43
N ALA A 126 -21.43 14.07 -24.22
CA ALA A 126 -22.53 14.10 -25.18
C ALA A 126 -23.75 14.62 -24.43
#